data_AF-A0A7C3RBC5-F1
#
_entry.id   AF-A0A7C3RBC5-F1
#
_cell.length_a   1.000
_cell.length_b   1.000
_cell.length_c   1.000
_cell.angle_alpha   90.00
_cell.angle_beta   90.00
_cell.angle_gamma   90.00
#
_symmetry.space_group_name_H-M   'P 1'
#
loop_
_entity.id
_entity.type
_entity.pdbx_description
1 polymer ?
#
loop_
_entity_poly.entity_id
_entity_poly.type
_entity_poly.pdbx_seq_one_letter_code
_entity_poly.pdbx_strand_id
1 'polypeptide(L)' 'MIWNREMECAPRDQLEALQLRRLQAKVAEVYEKVPFYREAFRAAGVSPKDIRTL' A
#
# COMPACT_ATOMS: atom_id res chain seq x y z
N MET A 1 -7.20 1.06 27.35
CA MET A 1 -6.14 0.03 27.36
C MET A 1 -5.63 -0.08 25.92
N ILE A 2 -4.31 -0.08 25.72
CA ILE A 2 -3.70 -0.26 24.40
C ILE A 2 -3.56 -1.77 24.15
N TRP A 3 -4.09 -2.28 23.04
CA TRP A 3 -4.17 -3.72 22.75
C TRP A 3 -2.89 -4.25 22.08
N ASN A 4 -2.38 -3.50 21.11
CA ASN A 4 -1.16 -3.75 20.37
C ASN A 4 -0.27 -2.52 20.46
N ARG A 5 0.55 -2.46 21.52
CA ARG A 5 1.42 -1.32 21.81
C ARG A 5 2.44 -1.06 20.71
N GLU A 6 2.94 -2.09 20.04
CA GLU A 6 3.88 -1.93 18.93
C GLU A 6 3.27 -1.16 17.77
N MET A 7 2.01 -1.44 17.43
CA MET A 7 1.31 -0.75 16.34
C MET A 7 0.66 0.57 16.76
N GLU A 8 0.01 0.60 17.91
CA GLU A 8 -0.77 1.74 18.39
C GLU A 8 0.12 2.87 18.95
N CYS A 9 1.37 2.57 19.29
CA CYS A 9 2.33 3.55 19.81
C CYS A 9 3.63 3.61 18.99
N ALA A 10 3.64 3.03 17.78
CA ALA A 10 4.80 3.14 16.90
C ALA A 10 5.09 4.61 16.56
N PRO A 11 6.38 4.99 16.45
CA PRO A 11 6.81 6.23 15.82
C PRO A 11 6.20 6.41 14.42
N ARG A 12 5.97 7.67 14.03
CA ARG A 12 5.28 8.01 12.77
C ARG A 12 6.01 7.47 11.54
N ASP A 13 7.33 7.60 11.50
CA ASP A 13 8.20 7.10 10.43
C ASP A 13 8.10 5.57 10.26
N GLN A 14 8.03 4.82 11.37
CA GLN A 14 7.85 3.37 11.32
C GLN A 14 6.47 2.98 10.79
N LEU A 15 5.42 3.72 11.19
CA LEU A 15 4.07 3.52 10.66
C LEU A 15 4.00 3.81 9.17
N GLU A 16 4.60 4.89 8.71
CA GLU A 16 4.60 5.29 7.30
C GLU A 16 5.34 4.26 6.44
N ALA A 17 6.51 3.78 6.89
CA ALA A 17 7.26 2.73 6.21
C ALA A 17 6.43 1.42 6.09
N LEU A 18 5.73 1.04 7.16
CA LEU A 18 4.85 -0.13 7.17
C LEU A 18 3.64 0.06 6.24
N GLN A 19 3.02 1.23 6.26
CA GLN A 19 1.88 1.58 5.41
C GLN A 19 2.28 1.55 3.93
N LEU A 20 3.44 2.13 3.58
CA LEU A 20 3.95 2.14 2.21
C LEU A 20 4.20 0.72 1.70
N ARG A 21 4.87 -0.11 2.50
CA ARG A 21 5.11 -1.52 2.16
C ARG A 21 3.81 -2.29 1.92
N ARG A 22 2.81 -2.09 2.81
CA ARG A 22 1.50 -2.75 2.68
C ARG A 22 0.73 -2.26 1.47
N LEU A 23 0.79 -0.96 1.19
CA LEU A 23 0.16 -0.34 0.03
C LEU A 23 0.73 -0.92 -1.27
N GLN A 24 2.05 -0.93 -1.42
CA GLN A 24 2.72 -1.48 -2.60
C GLN A 24 2.34 -2.95 -2.83
N ALA A 25 2.38 -3.78 -1.77
CA ALA A 25 2.00 -5.19 -1.86
C ALA A 25 0.54 -5.38 -2.25
N LYS A 26 -0.38 -4.61 -1.65
CA LYS A 26 -1.81 -4.71 -1.94
C LYS A 26 -2.13 -4.24 -3.36
N VAL A 27 -1.52 -3.14 -3.80
CA VAL A 27 -1.70 -2.59 -5.14
C VAL A 27 -1.18 -3.56 -6.21
N ALA A 28 0.01 -4.14 -6.01
CA ALA A 28 0.52 -5.18 -6.89
C ALA A 28 -0.42 -6.38 -6.99
N GLU A 29 -0.91 -6.87 -5.83
CA GLU A 29 -1.85 -7.99 -5.79
C GLU A 29 -3.14 -7.71 -6.56
N VAL A 30 -3.79 -6.57 -6.34
CA VAL A 30 -5.06 -6.26 -7.02
C VAL A 30 -4.85 -5.97 -8.51
N TYR A 31 -3.71 -5.39 -8.89
CA TYR A 31 -3.36 -5.17 -10.28
C TYR A 31 -3.17 -6.50 -11.02
N GLU A 32 -2.59 -7.52 -10.38
CA GLU A 32 -2.40 -8.84 -10.97
C GLU A 32 -3.70 -9.66 -11.01
N LYS A 33 -4.44 -9.68 -9.90
CA LYS A 33 -5.55 -10.63 -9.70
C LYS A 33 -6.91 -10.10 -10.15
N VAL A 34 -7.11 -8.78 -10.20
CA VAL A 34 -8.43 -8.19 -10.43
C VAL A 34 -8.45 -7.41 -11.75
N PRO A 35 -9.15 -7.91 -12.79
CA PRO A 35 -9.22 -7.24 -14.10
C PRO A 35 -9.65 -5.77 -14.03
N PHE A 36 -10.63 -5.45 -13.18
CA PHE A 36 -11.10 -4.07 -12.99
C PHE A 36 -9.97 -3.10 -12.61
N TYR A 37 -9.14 -3.44 -11.61
CA TYR A 37 -8.06 -2.56 -11.18
C TYR A 37 -6.94 -2.50 -12.21
N ARG A 38 -6.61 -3.60 -12.88
CA ARG A 38 -5.63 -3.60 -13.97
C ARG A 38 -6.01 -2.62 -15.09
N GLU A 39 -7.26 -2.64 -15.53
CA GLU A 39 -7.73 -1.75 -16.60
C GLU A 39 -7.82 -0.28 -16.13
N ALA A 40 -8.27 -0.04 -14.89
CA ALA A 40 -8.27 1.30 -14.31
C ALA A 40 -6.86 1.92 -14.24
N PHE A 41 -5.86 1.12 -13.82
CA PHE A 41 -4.47 1.56 -13.72
C PHE A 41 -3.87 1.85 -15.11
N ARG A 42 -4.13 0.98 -16.09
CA ARG A 42 -3.72 1.18 -17.48
C ARG A 42 -4.33 2.44 -18.09
N ALA A 43 -5.64 2.68 -17.87
CA ALA A 43 -6.33 3.87 -18.34
C ALA A 43 -5.77 5.16 -17.73
N ALA A 44 -5.36 5.10 -16.46
CA ALA A 44 -4.72 6.22 -15.77
C ALA A 44 -3.21 6.35 -16.07
N GLY A 45 -2.61 5.42 -16.81
CA GLY A 45 -1.18 5.44 -17.15
C GLY A 45 -0.25 5.22 -15.95
N VAL A 46 -0.74 4.58 -14.89
CA VAL A 46 0.02 4.30 -13.66
C VAL A 46 0.21 2.81 -13.44
N SER A 47 1.31 2.45 -12.81
CA SER A 47 1.65 1.08 -12.44
C SER A 47 1.89 0.96 -10.93
N PRO A 48 1.79 -0.25 -10.35
CA PRO A 48 2.16 -0.47 -8.95
C PRO A 48 3.58 0.01 -8.57
N LYS A 49 4.50 0.07 -9.54
CA LYS A 49 5.90 0.48 -9.33
C LYS A 49 6.06 1.99 -9.17
N ASP A 50 5.04 2.77 -9.50
CA ASP A 50 5.07 4.23 -9.40
C ASP A 50 4.81 4.71 -7.96
N ILE A 51 4.31 3.82 -7.09
CA ILE A 51 4.12 4.10 -5.67
C ILE A 51 5.46 4.00 -4.94
N ARG A 52 6.08 5.15 -4.66
CA ARG A 52 7.42 5.24 -4.04
C ARG A 52 7.43 5.84 -2.64
N THR A 53 6.39 6.56 -2.27
CA THR A 53 6.29 7.31 -0.99
C THR A 53 4.86 7.24 -0.46
N LEU A 54 4.70 7.48 0.84
CA LEU A 54 3.40 7.67 1.50
C LEU A 54 3.02 9.16 1.52
#